data_AF-A0A315EUJ1-F1
#
_entry.id   AF-A0A315EUJ1-F1
#
_cell.length_a   1.000
_cell.length_b   1.000
_cell.length_c   1.000
_cell.angle_alpha   90.00
_cell.angle_beta   90.00
_cell.angle_gamma   90.00
#
_symmetry.space_group_name_H-M   'P 1'
#
loop_
_entity.id
_entity.type
_entity.pdbx_description
1 polymer ?
#
loop_
_entity_poly.entity_id
_entity_poly.type
_entity_poly.pdbx_seq_one_letter_code
_entity_poly.pdbx_strand_id
1 'polypeptide(L)' 'MAREVMRHLIDHLCVTTAVPPGALSRWREATWARLAQDLDTAQLERMTREVGLAEAIELGAQILAGQVRGRVVVDVNR' A
#
# COMPACT_ATOMS: atom_id res chain seq x y z
N MET A 1 -34.88 -17.80 -7.95
CA MET A 1 -35.09 -16.40 -8.41
C MET A 1 -34.10 -15.42 -7.80
N ALA A 2 -34.08 -15.16 -6.48
CA ALA A 2 -33.11 -14.23 -5.87
C ALA A 2 -31.62 -14.65 -5.99
N ARG A 3 -31.34 -15.95 -6.08
CA ARG A 3 -29.99 -16.50 -6.31
C ARG A 3 -29.47 -16.39 -7.75
N GLU A 4 -30.36 -16.26 -8.73
CA GLU A 4 -30.00 -16.15 -10.16
C GLU A 4 -29.58 -14.71 -10.48
N VAL A 5 -30.36 -13.74 -9.98
CA VAL A 5 -30.13 -12.31 -10.16
C VAL A 5 -28.83 -11.86 -9.49
N MET A 6 -28.47 -12.47 -8.35
CA MET A 6 -27.23 -12.17 -7.64
C MET A 6 -25.97 -12.72 -8.33
N ARG A 7 -26.12 -13.75 -9.18
CA ARG A 7 -25.02 -14.31 -9.98
C ARG A 7 -24.68 -13.42 -11.18
N HIS A 8 -25.70 -12.86 -11.83
CA HIS A 8 -25.53 -11.97 -12.99
C HIS A 8 -25.00 -10.57 -12.65
N LEU A 9 -25.18 -10.11 -11.40
CA LEU A 9 -24.65 -8.82 -10.95
C LEU A 9 -23.14 -8.83 -10.67
N ILE A 10 -22.54 -10.01 -10.48
CA ILE A 10 -21.12 -10.16 -10.16
C ILE A 10 -20.23 -10.08 -11.42
N ASP A 11 -20.77 -10.37 -12.61
CA ASP A 11 -19.97 -10.48 -13.83
C ASP A 11 -19.69 -9.13 -14.53
N HIS A 12 -20.34 -8.02 -14.13
CA HIS A 12 -20.30 -6.78 -14.91
C HIS A 12 -19.86 -5.50 -14.21
N LEU A 13 -19.46 -5.49 -12.93
CA LEU A 13 -18.88 -4.28 -12.36
C LEU A 13 -17.94 -4.54 -11.17
N CYS A 14 -16.74 -3.95 -11.29
CA CYS A 14 -15.77 -3.63 -10.24
C CYS A 14 -14.87 -4.76 -9.73
N VAL A 15 -13.62 -4.75 -10.22
CA VAL A 15 -12.44 -5.17 -9.47
C VAL A 15 -12.29 -4.24 -8.26
N THR A 16 -13.05 -4.50 -7.21
CA THR A 16 -12.62 -4.14 -5.85
C THR A 16 -13.00 -5.30 -4.96
N THR A 17 -11.98 -5.88 -4.37
CA THR A 17 -12.02 -7.13 -3.63
C THR A 17 -13.11 -7.10 -2.56
N ALA A 18 -14.10 -7.99 -2.68
CA ALA A 18 -14.96 -8.35 -1.57
C ALA A 18 -14.12 -9.11 -0.53
N VAL A 19 -13.44 -8.38 0.36
CA VAL A 19 -12.77 -8.99 1.50
C VAL A 19 -13.85 -9.40 2.49
N PRO A 20 -14.02 -10.70 2.80
CA PRO A 20 -15.03 -11.12 3.76
C PRO A 20 -14.77 -10.48 5.13
N PRO A 21 -15.79 -9.98 5.84
CA PRO A 21 -15.61 -9.47 7.18
C PRO A 21 -15.02 -10.58 8.08
N GLY A 22 -13.88 -10.30 8.74
CA GLY A 22 -13.10 -11.28 9.52
C GLY A 22 -11.96 -11.97 8.75
N ALA A 23 -11.75 -11.65 7.48
CA ALA A 23 -10.69 -12.24 6.64
C ALA A 23 -9.45 -11.36 6.44
N LEU A 24 -9.45 -10.14 7.00
CA LEU A 24 -8.52 -9.08 6.60
C LEU A 24 -7.04 -9.46 6.80
N SER A 25 -6.68 -10.25 7.82
CA SER A 25 -5.28 -10.66 8.06
C SER A 25 -4.72 -11.54 6.94
N ARG A 26 -5.42 -12.63 6.60
CA ARG A 26 -4.96 -13.55 5.53
C ARG A 26 -4.87 -12.89 4.15
N TRP A 27 -5.77 -11.94 3.87
CA TRP A 27 -5.72 -11.17 2.63
C TRP A 27 -4.52 -10.22 2.62
N ARG A 28 -4.27 -9.50 3.72
CA ARG A 28 -3.08 -8.66 3.86
C ARG A 28 -1.81 -9.47 3.70
N GLU A 29 -1.69 -10.60 4.38
CA GLU A 29 -0.51 -11.48 4.31
C GLU A 29 -0.26 -11.97 2.88
N ALA A 30 -1.29 -12.48 2.19
CA ALA A 30 -1.16 -12.93 0.81
C ALA A 30 -0.75 -11.79 -0.14
N THR A 31 -1.33 -10.59 0.03
CA THR A 31 -0.98 -9.42 -0.78
C THR A 31 0.45 -8.95 -0.51
N TRP A 32 0.88 -8.85 0.76
CA TRP A 32 2.26 -8.48 1.10
C TRP A 32 3.27 -9.53 0.64
N ALA A 33 2.92 -10.82 0.70
CA ALA A 33 3.76 -11.90 0.19
C ALA A 33 3.95 -11.82 -1.33
N ARG A 34 2.93 -11.41 -2.08
CA ARG A 34 3.07 -11.12 -3.51
C ARG A 34 3.94 -9.89 -3.76
N LEU A 35 3.68 -8.78 -3.08
CA LEU A 35 4.49 -7.56 -3.20
C LEU A 35 5.98 -7.83 -2.90
N ALA A 36 6.29 -8.63 -1.89
CA ALA A 36 7.67 -8.99 -1.56
C ALA A 36 8.38 -9.83 -2.64
N GLN A 37 7.64 -10.58 -3.46
CA GLN A 37 8.21 -11.33 -4.57
C GLN A 37 8.45 -10.47 -5.80
N ASP A 38 7.58 -9.48 -6.04
CA ASP A 38 7.61 -8.65 -7.25
C ASP A 38 8.50 -7.40 -7.08
N LEU A 39 8.79 -6.98 -5.85
CA LEU A 39 9.61 -5.80 -5.56
C LEU A 39 11.11 -6.12 -5.46
N ASP A 40 11.93 -5.47 -6.29
CA ASP A 40 13.39 -5.50 -6.17
C ASP A 40 13.87 -4.65 -4.98
N THR A 41 14.36 -5.31 -3.93
CA THR A 41 14.87 -4.67 -2.71
C THR A 41 16.02 -3.70 -2.99
N ALA A 42 16.90 -4.02 -3.93
CA ALA A 42 18.03 -3.15 -4.26
C ALA A 42 17.57 -1.86 -4.95
N GLN A 43 16.53 -1.93 -5.80
CA GLN A 43 15.92 -0.74 -6.38
C GLN A 43 15.21 0.10 -5.32
N LEU A 44 14.50 -0.56 -4.41
CA LEU A 44 13.83 0.09 -3.29
C LEU A 44 14.83 0.87 -2.42
N GLU A 45 15.96 0.28 -2.07
CA GLU A 45 17.03 0.93 -1.31
C GLU A 45 17.59 2.16 -2.03
N ARG A 46 17.89 2.05 -3.34
CA ARG A 46 18.40 3.18 -4.14
C ARG A 46 17.44 4.37 -4.21
N MET A 47 16.14 4.14 -4.07
CA MET A 47 15.11 5.18 -4.10
C MET A 47 14.68 5.68 -2.71
N THR A 48 15.34 5.20 -1.66
CA THR A 48 15.02 5.54 -0.26
C THR A 48 15.97 6.57 0.31
N ARG A 49 15.39 7.57 0.97
CA ARG A 49 16.11 8.49 1.84
C ARG A 49 15.64 8.26 3.28
N GLU A 50 16.58 8.06 4.19
CA GLU A 50 16.30 8.00 5.62
C GLU A 50 16.42 9.39 6.26
N VAL A 51 15.51 9.69 7.19
CA VAL A 51 15.46 10.94 7.95
C VAL A 51 15.11 10.66 9.41
N GLY A 52 15.56 11.52 10.33
CA GLY A 52 15.15 11.41 11.73
C GLY A 52 13.72 11.90 11.95
N LEU A 53 13.12 11.53 13.08
CA LEU A 53 11.76 11.95 13.44
C LEU A 53 11.60 13.49 13.46
N ALA A 54 12.62 14.22 13.91
CA ALA A 54 12.61 15.68 13.95
C ALA A 54 12.47 16.32 12.55
N GLU A 55 13.02 15.67 11.51
CA GLU A 55 12.98 16.15 10.13
C GLU A 55 11.63 15.86 9.45
N ALA A 56 10.83 14.92 9.99
CA ALA A 56 9.60 14.46 9.37
C ALA A 56 8.55 15.56 9.21
N ILE A 57 8.48 16.51 10.16
CA ILE A 57 7.52 17.62 10.12
C ILE A 57 7.81 18.56 8.95
N GLU A 58 9.07 18.96 8.78
CA GLU A 58 9.48 19.82 7.67
C GLU A 58 9.30 19.12 6.33
N LEU A 59 9.66 17.83 6.26
CA LEU A 59 9.46 17.01 5.06
C LEU A 59 8.01 16.87 4.65
N GLY A 60 7.07 16.80 5.61
CA GLY A 60 5.64 16.79 5.31
C GLY A 60 5.20 18.00 4.48
N ALA A 61 5.68 19.19 4.83
CA ALA A 61 5.40 20.40 4.05
C ALA A 61 6.00 20.34 2.64
N GLN A 62 7.24 19.85 2.51
CA GLN A 62 7.92 19.70 1.21
C GLN A 62 7.23 18.64 0.32
N ILE A 63 6.71 17.55 0.90
CA ILE A 63 5.94 16.52 0.17
C ILE A 63 4.65 17.14 -0.38
N LEU A 64 3.92 17.89 0.43
CA LEU A 64 2.69 18.57 0.00
C LEU A 64 2.97 19.63 -1.08
N ALA A 65 4.13 20.28 -1.04
CA ALA A 65 4.59 21.19 -2.07
C ALA A 65 5.11 20.48 -3.34
N GLY A 66 5.12 19.14 -3.38
CA GLY A 66 5.60 18.35 -4.52
C GLY A 66 7.12 18.39 -4.73
N GLN A 67 7.88 18.77 -3.72
CA GLN A 67 9.34 18.92 -3.78
C GLN A 67 10.08 17.60 -3.51
N VAL A 68 9.40 16.61 -2.94
CA VAL A 68 9.97 15.31 -2.60
C VAL A 68 9.57 14.28 -3.65
N ARG A 69 10.57 13.53 -4.14
CA ARG A 69 10.38 12.40 -5.08
C ARG A 69 10.96 11.13 -4.48
N GLY A 70 10.33 10.00 -4.78
CA GLY A 70 10.78 8.69 -4.31
C GLY A 70 10.16 8.32 -2.96
N ARG A 71 10.96 7.67 -2.10
CA ARG A 71 10.52 7.16 -0.81
C ARG A 71 11.34 7.75 0.33
N VAL A 72 10.66 8.12 1.42
CA VAL A 72 11.30 8.55 2.65
C VAL A 72 10.97 7.55 3.75
N VAL A 73 12.00 7.09 4.47
CA VAL A 73 11.87 6.27 5.67
C VAL A 73 12.22 7.14 6.86
N VAL A 74 11.34 7.17 7.86
CA VAL A 74 11.58 7.91 9.10
C VAL A 74 12.10 6.92 10.14
N ASP A 75 13.34 7.12 10.57
CA ASP A 75 13.87 6.43 11.74
C ASP A 75 13.36 7.14 13.00
N VAL A 76 12.59 6.41 13.80
CA VAL A 76 11.97 6.91 15.03
C VAL A 76 12.87 6.77 16.27
N ASN A 77 13.99 6.05 16.15
CA ASN A 77 14.92 5.81 17.25
C ASN A 77 16.14 6.73 17.20
N ARG A 78 16.29 7.51 16.13
CA ARG A 78 17.29 8.56 15.96
C ARG A 78 16.75 9.91 16.41
#